data_AF-T1EKX1-F1
#
_entry.id   AF-T1EKX1-F1
#
_cell.length_a   1.000
_cell.length_b   1.000
_cell.length_c   1.000
_cell.angle_alpha   90.00
_cell.angle_beta   90.00
_cell.angle_gamma   90.00
#
_symmetry.space_group_name_H-M   'P 1'
#
loop_
_entity.id
_entity.type
_entity.pdbx_description
1 polymer ?
#
loop_
_entity_poly.entity_id
_entity_poly.type
_entity_poly.pdbx_seq_one_letter_code
_entity_poly.pdbx_strand_id
1 'polypeptide(L)'
;NSTNSESYNDLITLSEIEHAIISSKTSAPGPDQTTYNIVKKLPSLTLQALEKAFNHIWTQADVPNEWHEALVFPIPKPGKSKINPENYRPISLTNTLCKIFEKIILN
;
A
#
# COMPACT_ATOMS: atom_id res chain seq x y z
N ASN A 1 22.21 -25.85 -3.13
CA ASN A 1 22.04 -25.29 -1.76
C ASN A 1 22.53 -23.86 -1.77
N SER A 2 21.71 -22.94 -2.30
CA SER A 2 21.99 -21.51 -2.21
C SER A 2 21.58 -21.07 -0.82
N THR A 3 22.54 -20.75 0.04
CA THR A 3 22.29 -19.98 1.25
C THR A 3 22.00 -18.54 0.81
N ASN A 4 20.76 -18.23 0.45
CA ASN A 4 20.36 -16.86 0.09
C ASN A 4 20.42 -15.99 1.36
N SER A 5 21.58 -15.37 1.61
CA SER A 5 21.74 -14.29 2.58
C SER A 5 21.30 -12.96 1.93
N GLU A 6 20.12 -12.96 1.35
CA GLU A 6 19.56 -11.83 0.63
C GLU A 6 18.70 -11.02 1.61
N SER A 7 19.11 -9.80 1.90
CA SER A 7 18.50 -8.97 2.95
C SER A 7 17.03 -8.62 2.70
N TYR A 8 16.56 -8.76 1.45
CA TYR A 8 15.14 -8.56 1.11
C TYR A 8 14.22 -9.69 1.56
N ASN A 9 14.77 -10.84 1.98
CA ASN A 9 13.99 -11.93 2.58
C ASN A 9 13.91 -11.84 4.11
N ASP A 10 14.52 -10.81 4.70
CA ASP A 10 14.46 -10.58 6.14
C ASP A 10 13.07 -10.10 6.58
N LEU A 11 12.83 -10.12 7.90
CA LEU A 11 11.61 -9.58 8.47
C LEU A 11 11.58 -8.05 8.32
N ILE A 12 10.40 -7.52 8.06
CA ILE A 12 10.12 -6.10 7.98
C ILE A 12 10.37 -5.48 9.35
N THR A 13 11.20 -4.45 9.37
CA THR A 13 11.55 -3.69 10.57
C THR A 13 10.65 -2.47 10.75
N LEU A 14 10.52 -2.01 11.99
CA LEU A 14 9.85 -0.76 12.31
C LEU A 14 10.42 0.45 11.53
N SER A 15 11.74 0.48 11.31
CA SER A 15 12.42 1.54 10.55
C SER A 15 11.97 1.59 9.09
N GLU A 16 11.81 0.43 8.45
CA GLU A 16 11.30 0.35 7.07
C GLU A 16 9.86 0.84 6.98
N ILE A 17 9.02 0.50 7.97
CA ILE A 17 7.64 0.98 8.06
C ILE A 17 7.60 2.51 8.22
N GLU A 18 8.35 3.06 9.16
CA GLU A 18 8.42 4.51 9.38
C GLU A 18 8.92 5.24 8.14
N HIS A 19 9.98 4.73 7.51
CA HIS A 19 10.53 5.27 6.28
C HIS A 19 9.52 5.22 5.14
N ALA A 20 8.81 4.10 4.96
CA ALA A 20 7.77 3.96 3.94
C ALA A 20 6.60 4.94 4.17
N ILE A 21 6.17 5.14 5.42
CA ILE A 21 5.12 6.09 5.79
C ILE A 21 5.55 7.53 5.50
N ILE A 22 6.75 7.93 5.93
CA ILE A 22 7.27 9.30 5.79
C ILE A 22 7.52 9.65 4.33
N SER A 23 8.18 8.76 3.59
CA SER A 23 8.54 8.99 2.19
C SER A 23 7.35 8.86 1.22
N SER A 24 6.19 8.38 1.68
CA SER A 24 4.99 8.26 0.85
C SER A 24 4.33 9.62 0.57
N LYS A 25 4.16 9.90 -0.73
CA LYS A 25 3.32 11.00 -1.22
C LYS A 25 1.86 10.72 -0.84
N THR A 26 1.14 11.76 -0.45
CA THR A 26 -0.28 11.65 -0.13
C THR A 26 -1.08 11.33 -1.40
N SER A 27 -1.94 10.33 -1.33
CA SER A 27 -2.91 9.98 -2.38
C SER A 27 -4.27 9.69 -1.75
N ALA A 28 -5.30 9.56 -2.59
CA ALA A 28 -6.66 9.23 -2.15
C ALA A 28 -6.68 7.87 -1.43
N PRO A 29 -7.54 7.70 -0.40
CA PRO A 29 -7.69 6.44 0.30
C PRO A 29 -8.37 5.38 -0.59
N GLY A 30 -8.24 4.12 -0.18
CA GLY A 30 -8.98 3.01 -0.78
C GLY A 30 -10.38 2.84 -0.17
N PRO A 31 -11.03 1.69 -0.38
CA PRO A 31 -12.34 1.36 0.20
C PRO A 31 -12.44 1.60 1.72
N ASP A 32 -11.36 1.37 2.47
CA ASP A 32 -11.33 1.52 3.94
C ASP A 32 -11.32 2.97 4.45
N GLN A 33 -11.18 3.94 3.54
CA GLN A 33 -11.09 5.38 3.83
C GLN A 33 -9.90 5.77 4.74
N THR A 34 -8.96 4.86 5.00
CA THR A 34 -7.75 5.17 5.77
C THR A 34 -6.84 6.07 4.93
N THR A 35 -6.53 7.26 5.42
CA THR A 35 -5.66 8.22 4.73
C THR A 35 -4.24 8.18 5.24
N TYR A 36 -3.27 8.61 4.42
CA TYR A 36 -1.88 8.80 4.86
C TYR A 36 -1.76 9.76 6.05
N ASN A 37 -2.68 10.72 6.20
CA ASN A 37 -2.67 11.64 7.34
C ASN A 37 -2.99 10.94 8.66
N ILE A 38 -3.82 9.90 8.64
CA ILE A 38 -4.09 9.05 9.80
C ILE A 38 -2.85 8.20 10.09
N VAL A 39 -2.30 7.54 9.07
CA VAL A 39 -1.16 6.64 9.22
C VAL A 39 0.09 7.38 9.74
N LYS A 40 0.35 8.60 9.26
CA LYS A 40 1.46 9.45 9.72
C LYS A 40 1.34 9.92 11.18
N LYS A 41 0.17 9.76 11.81
CA LYS A 41 -0.09 10.16 13.19
C LYS A 41 -0.30 8.98 14.13
N LEU A 42 -0.04 7.75 13.66
CA LEU A 42 -0.16 6.57 14.51
C LEU A 42 0.85 6.63 15.65
N PRO A 43 0.44 6.27 16.89
CA PRO A 43 1.37 6.17 18.00
C PRO A 43 2.32 4.98 17.80
N SER A 44 3.50 5.03 18.41
CA SER A 44 4.52 3.98 18.29
C SER A 44 4.00 2.58 18.64
N LEU A 45 3.08 2.47 19.60
CA LEU A 45 2.45 1.20 19.96
C LEU A 45 1.65 0.60 18.79
N THR A 46 0.95 1.43 18.01
CA THR A 46 0.21 0.97 16.83
C THR A 46 1.16 0.62 15.69
N LEU A 47 2.28 1.35 15.53
CA LEU A 47 3.30 1.00 14.54
C LEU A 47 3.94 -0.36 14.85
N GLN A 48 4.19 -0.69 16.12
CA GLN A 48 4.65 -2.02 16.52
C GLN A 48 3.61 -3.11 16.27
N ALA A 49 2.32 -2.81 16.44
CA ALA A 49 1.26 -3.74 16.07
C ALA A 49 1.22 -3.96 14.54
N LEU A 50 1.42 -2.88 13.76
CA LEU A 50 1.49 -2.93 12.30
C LEU A 50 2.69 -3.73 11.82
N GLU A 51 3.85 -3.60 12.46
CA GLU A 51 5.04 -4.42 12.20
C GLU A 51 4.76 -5.91 12.37
N LYS A 52 4.10 -6.30 13.46
CA LYS A 52 3.69 -7.70 13.67
C LYS A 52 2.72 -8.18 12.59
N ALA A 53 1.75 -7.35 12.21
CA ALA A 53 0.80 -7.67 11.16
C ALA A 53 1.49 -7.83 9.79
N PHE A 54 2.36 -6.91 9.42
CA PHE A 54 3.11 -6.96 8.15
C PHE A 54 4.05 -8.17 8.09
N ASN A 55 4.74 -8.50 9.18
CA ASN A 55 5.56 -9.71 9.24
C ASN A 55 4.73 -11.00 9.19
N HIS A 56 3.50 -10.99 9.73
CA HIS A 56 2.59 -12.11 9.56
C HIS A 56 2.20 -12.29 8.09
N ILE A 57 1.80 -11.21 7.42
CA ILE A 57 1.49 -11.22 5.97
C ILE A 57 2.70 -11.70 5.16
N TRP A 58 3.90 -11.18 5.46
CA TRP A 58 5.15 -11.54 4.78
C TRP A 58 5.49 -13.02 4.91
N THR A 59 5.41 -13.57 6.13
CA THR A 59 5.82 -14.95 6.42
C THR A 59 4.77 -15.99 6.03
N GLN A 60 3.48 -15.66 6.11
CA GLN A 60 2.39 -16.59 5.80
C GLN A 60 1.90 -16.47 4.35
N ALA A 61 2.32 -15.43 3.63
CA ALA A 61 1.76 -15.05 2.34
C ALA A 61 0.21 -14.88 2.38
N ASP A 62 -0.31 -14.51 3.55
CA ASP A 62 -1.73 -14.32 3.81
C ASP A 62 -2.04 -12.81 3.87
N VAL A 63 -2.56 -12.28 2.75
CA VAL A 63 -2.86 -10.86 2.59
C VAL A 63 -4.34 -10.63 2.96
N PRO A 64 -4.69 -9.54 3.67
CA PRO A 64 -6.10 -9.24 3.98
C PRO A 64 -6.97 -9.21 2.73
N ASN A 65 -8.15 -9.83 2.79
CA ASN A 65 -9.08 -9.89 1.65
C ASN A 65 -9.45 -8.50 1.13
N GLU A 66 -9.54 -7.50 2.01
CA GLU A 66 -9.82 -6.11 1.69
C GLU A 66 -8.76 -5.47 0.78
N TRP A 67 -7.54 -6.03 0.72
CA TRP A 67 -6.48 -5.54 -0.16
C TRP A 67 -6.63 -6.05 -1.59
N HIS A 68 -7.50 -7.05 -1.83
CA HIS A 68 -7.90 -7.47 -3.16
C HIS A 68 -8.98 -6.58 -3.77
N GLU A 69 -9.54 -5.65 -2.98
CA GLU A 69 -10.57 -4.71 -3.41
C GLU A 69 -10.00 -3.32 -3.69
N ALA A 70 -10.58 -2.62 -4.68
CA ALA A 70 -10.21 -1.26 -5.00
C ALA A 70 -11.41 -0.46 -5.51
N LEU A 71 -11.40 0.85 -5.26
CA LEU A 71 -12.34 1.77 -5.89
C LEU A 71 -11.83 2.15 -7.28
N VAL A 72 -12.61 1.86 -8.32
CA VAL A 72 -12.24 2.15 -9.71
C VAL A 72 -12.88 3.46 -10.17
N PHE A 73 -12.05 4.45 -10.49
CA PHE A 73 -12.50 5.75 -11.00
C PHE A 73 -12.06 5.95 -12.46
N PRO A 74 -12.98 6.27 -13.39
CA PRO A 74 -12.63 6.56 -14.76
C PRO A 74 -12.13 8.01 -14.90
N ILE A 75 -10.89 8.21 -15.35
CA ILE A 75 -10.31 9.53 -15.64
C ILE A 75 -10.37 9.83 -17.15
N PRO A 76 -10.98 10.95 -17.59
CA PRO A 76 -11.01 11.31 -19.01
C PRO A 76 -9.60 11.52 -19.60
N LYS A 77 -9.34 10.99 -20.79
CA LYS A 77 -8.13 11.28 -21.58
C LYS A 77 -8.18 12.75 -22.05
N PRO A 78 -7.07 13.52 -21.95
CA PRO A 78 -7.04 14.91 -22.41
C PRO A 78 -7.42 15.05 -23.88
N GLY A 79 -8.24 16.06 -24.22
CA GLY A 79 -8.62 16.37 -25.59
C GLY A 79 -9.53 15.35 -26.28
N LYS A 80 -10.10 14.38 -25.54
CA LYS A 80 -11.01 13.37 -26.08
C LYS A 80 -12.45 13.60 -25.63
N SER A 81 -13.41 13.12 -26.43
CA SER A 81 -14.84 13.21 -26.11
C SER A 81 -15.17 12.40 -24.86
N LYS A 82 -15.95 13.00 -23.94
CA LYS A 82 -16.42 12.36 -22.71
C LYS A 82 -17.59 11.39 -22.91
N ILE A 83 -18.12 11.29 -24.14
CA ILE A 83 -19.26 10.41 -24.45
C ILE A 83 -18.82 8.96 -24.63
N ASN A 84 -17.61 8.74 -25.16
CA ASN A 84 -17.12 7.39 -25.45
C ASN A 84 -16.37 6.82 -24.23
N PRO A 85 -16.80 5.67 -23.66
CA PRO A 85 -16.12 5.01 -22.54
C PRO A 85 -14.64 4.69 -22.80
N GLU A 86 -14.27 4.39 -24.05
CA GLU A 86 -12.88 4.11 -24.46
C GLU A 86 -11.94 5.32 -24.26
N ASN A 87 -12.50 6.52 -24.10
CA ASN A 87 -11.73 7.73 -23.85
C ASN A 87 -11.38 7.94 -22.37
N TYR A 88 -11.67 6.97 -21.50
CA TYR A 88 -11.30 7.02 -20.09
C TYR A 88 -10.09 6.12 -19.79
N ARG A 89 -9.39 6.41 -18.71
CA ARG A 89 -8.35 5.57 -18.10
C ARG A 89 -8.84 5.20 -16.70
N PRO A 90 -9.11 3.93 -16.39
CA PRO A 90 -9.45 3.56 -15.03
C PRO A 90 -8.22 3.76 -14.14
N ILE A 91 -8.44 4.30 -12.94
CA ILE A 91 -7.49 4.23 -11.83
C ILE A 91 -8.09 3.40 -10.70
N SER A 92 -7.27 2.61 -10.03
CA SER A 92 -7.66 1.82 -8.87
C SER A 92 -7.12 2.48 -7.61
N LEU A 93 -7.99 2.77 -6.65
CA LEU A 93 -7.59 3.22 -5.32
C LEU A 93 -7.59 2.03 -4.37
N THR A 94 -6.40 1.57 -3.99
CA THR A 94 -6.19 0.51 -2.98
C THR A 94 -6.02 1.12 -1.59
N ASN A 95 -6.25 0.29 -0.56
CA ASN A 95 -6.12 0.68 0.84
C ASN A 95 -4.73 1.25 1.15
N THR A 96 -4.66 2.24 2.03
CA THR A 96 -3.40 2.94 2.31
C THR A 96 -2.34 2.04 2.92
N LEU A 97 -2.74 1.09 3.78
CA LEU A 97 -1.81 0.11 4.35
C LEU A 97 -1.27 -0.86 3.29
N CYS A 98 -2.08 -1.24 2.30
CA CYS A 98 -1.64 -2.03 1.15
C CYS A 98 -0.52 -1.32 0.38
N LYS A 99 -0.75 -0.06 0.01
CA LYS A 99 0.25 0.78 -0.69
C LYS A 99 1.54 0.96 0.11
N ILE A 100 1.46 1.02 1.45
CA ILE A 100 2.65 1.13 2.31
C ILE A 100 3.43 -0.18 2.32
N PHE A 101 2.73 -1.31 2.43
CA PHE A 101 3.35 -2.63 2.40
C PHE A 101 4.04 -2.91 1.06
N GLU A 102 3.35 -2.65 -0.06
CA GLU A 102 3.94 -2.72 -1.40
C GLU A 102 5.22 -1.87 -1.51
N LYS A 103 5.20 -0.67 -0.95
CA LYS A 103 6.37 0.20 -0.96
C LYS A 103 7.54 -0.34 -0.13
N ILE A 104 7.28 -1.04 0.97
CA ILE A 104 8.33 -1.69 1.77
C ILE A 104 9.01 -2.77 0.92
N ILE A 105 8.22 -3.60 0.22
CA ILE A 105 8.73 -4.69 -0.63
C ILE A 105 9.52 -4.17 -1.84
N LEU A 106 9.15 -3.01 -2.38
CA LEU A 106 9.78 -2.43 -3.56
C LEU A 106 11.08 -1.67 -3.28
N ASN A 107 11.41 -1.41 -2.01
CA ASN A 107 12.66 -0.74 -1.62
C ASN A 107 13.81 -1.75 -1.54
#